data_AF-A0A067PXK9-F1
#
_entry.id   AF-A0A067PXK9-F1
#
_cell.length_a   1.000
_cell.length_b   1.000
_cell.length_c   1.000
_cell.angle_alpha   90.00
_cell.angle_beta   90.00
_cell.angle_gamma   90.00
#
_symmetry.space_group_name_H-M   'P 1'
#
loop_
_entity.id
_entity.type
_entity.pdbx_description
1 polymer ?
#
loop_
_entity_poly.entity_id
_entity_poly.type
_entity_poly.pdbx_seq_one_letter_code
_entity_poly.pdbx_strand_id
1 'polypeptide(L)'
;MVNWQSPEEIARDVAFGNFMHLLLGLYLWEFCISLRFDWDYIRGKRLFHWPMIFYFANRYLLLFALVAIAVSLNVTVPINCQALYTFVQFCGNATIGLTSINLSIRTMMLWLGKWYIIGPLVVIIIGHWSILLHGILTKAAYVPGRGCVVTESSVPMIAAGFVYAMILDFIVLVLTGIRLAFPVGGRSMGQKATLSRLIFTDGLIYFMIAFLANLIATIFVLLDLNPIMSVIADVPAALASTIVATRVVRRLKNFSSQGMEVFVTALNEGPRLFSREERILSPLPRWFSGIERVT
;
A
#
# COMPACT_ATOMS: atom_id res chain seq x y z
N MET A 1 1.00 -28.86 -27.83
CA MET A 1 1.21 -27.64 -27.05
C MET A 1 0.49 -26.51 -27.75
N VAL A 2 -0.29 -25.70 -27.02
CA VAL A 2 -0.98 -24.53 -27.59
C VAL A 2 0.07 -23.46 -27.92
N ASN A 3 0.02 -22.88 -29.12
CA ASN A 3 0.90 -21.80 -29.51
C ASN A 3 0.27 -20.46 -29.08
N TRP A 4 0.73 -19.92 -27.95
CA TRP A 4 0.24 -18.65 -27.37
C TRP A 4 0.60 -17.39 -28.17
N GLN A 5 1.45 -17.54 -29.21
CA GLN A 5 1.79 -16.48 -30.16
C GLN A 5 0.98 -16.56 -31.46
N SER A 6 0.04 -17.53 -31.59
CA SER A 6 -0.78 -17.62 -32.78
C SER A 6 -1.76 -16.44 -32.87
N PRO A 7 -2.03 -15.92 -34.08
CA PRO A 7 -2.98 -14.82 -34.27
C PRO A 7 -4.42 -15.19 -33.87
N GLU A 8 -4.75 -16.48 -33.82
CA GLU A 8 -6.06 -17.00 -33.39
C GLU A 8 -6.26 -16.89 -31.87
N GLU A 9 -5.20 -17.11 -31.07
CA GLU A 9 -5.27 -16.92 -29.62
C GLU A 9 -5.22 -15.44 -29.23
N ILE A 10 -4.50 -14.60 -29.99
CA ILE A 10 -4.55 -13.13 -29.84
C ILE A 10 -5.96 -12.60 -30.20
N ALA A 11 -6.65 -13.21 -31.17
CA ALA A 11 -8.04 -12.83 -31.49
C ALA A 11 -9.03 -13.13 -30.35
N ARG A 12 -8.68 -13.98 -29.38
CA ARG A 12 -9.46 -14.24 -28.15
C ARG A 12 -9.30 -13.15 -27.08
N ASP A 13 -8.50 -12.12 -27.32
CA ASP A 13 -8.26 -10.98 -26.41
C ASP A 13 -9.52 -10.14 -26.09
N VAL A 14 -10.67 -10.41 -26.71
CA VAL A 14 -11.96 -9.85 -26.27
C VAL A 14 -12.24 -10.18 -24.80
N ALA A 15 -11.88 -11.39 -24.35
CA ALA A 15 -12.02 -11.78 -22.95
C ALA A 15 -11.10 -10.96 -22.03
N PHE A 16 -9.88 -10.64 -22.50
CA PHE A 16 -8.94 -9.77 -21.80
C PHE A 16 -9.48 -8.34 -21.68
N GLY A 17 -10.03 -7.80 -22.77
CA GLY A 17 -10.70 -6.50 -22.78
C GLY A 17 -11.80 -6.44 -21.73
N ASN A 18 -12.72 -7.41 -21.73
CA ASN A 18 -13.82 -7.48 -20.77
C ASN A 18 -13.32 -7.58 -19.32
N PHE A 19 -12.26 -8.36 -19.07
CA PHE A 19 -11.64 -8.49 -17.76
C PHE A 19 -11.06 -7.16 -17.26
N MET A 20 -10.35 -6.41 -18.12
CA MET A 20 -9.79 -5.10 -17.76
C MET A 20 -10.88 -4.07 -17.45
N HIS A 21 -12.01 -4.08 -18.17
CA HIS A 21 -13.15 -3.22 -17.87
C HIS A 21 -13.81 -3.58 -16.53
N LEU A 22 -13.88 -4.87 -16.18
CA LEU A 22 -14.37 -5.32 -14.88
C LEU A 22 -13.47 -4.84 -13.74
N LEU A 23 -12.14 -4.93 -13.90
CA LEU A 23 -11.18 -4.41 -12.93
C LEU A 23 -11.28 -2.89 -12.77
N LEU A 24 -11.44 -2.16 -13.88
CA LEU A 24 -11.68 -0.72 -13.85
C LEU A 24 -12.96 -0.38 -13.06
N GLY A 25 -14.07 -1.10 -13.32
CA GLY A 25 -15.33 -0.91 -12.60
C GLY A 25 -15.19 -1.19 -11.11
N LEU A 26 -14.52 -2.29 -10.73
CA LEU A 26 -14.25 -2.64 -9.34
C LEU A 26 -13.38 -1.58 -8.65
N TYR A 27 -12.34 -1.07 -9.33
CA TYR A 27 -11.50 -0.04 -8.78
C TYR A 27 -12.20 1.31 -8.66
N LEU A 28 -13.03 1.68 -9.64
CA LEU A 28 -13.88 2.88 -9.57
C LEU A 28 -14.85 2.80 -8.40
N TRP A 29 -15.46 1.63 -8.16
CA TRP A 29 -16.28 1.41 -6.98
C TRP A 29 -15.49 1.65 -5.69
N GLU A 30 -14.31 1.03 -5.54
CA GLU A 30 -13.44 1.23 -4.37
C GLU A 30 -13.02 2.70 -4.23
N PHE A 31 -12.71 3.36 -5.35
CA PHE A 31 -12.31 4.77 -5.38
C PHE A 31 -13.45 5.68 -4.91
N CYS A 32 -14.68 5.46 -5.39
CA CYS A 32 -15.85 6.25 -5.04
C CYS A 32 -16.22 6.14 -3.56
N ILE A 33 -16.21 4.93 -2.98
CA ILE A 33 -16.53 4.77 -1.55
C ILE A 33 -15.46 5.41 -0.65
N SER A 34 -14.25 5.58 -1.16
CA SER A 34 -13.09 6.09 -0.41
C SER A 34 -12.86 7.58 -0.58
N LEU A 35 -13.52 8.23 -1.55
CA LEU A 35 -13.46 9.67 -1.79
C LEU A 35 -13.87 10.51 -0.58
N ARG A 36 -14.80 10.04 0.27
CA ARG A 36 -15.19 10.75 1.50
C ARG A 36 -14.00 11.04 2.40
N PHE A 37 -13.07 10.08 2.50
CA PHE A 37 -11.86 10.24 3.30
C PHE A 37 -10.90 11.28 2.70
N ASP A 38 -10.75 11.30 1.37
CA ASP A 38 -9.86 12.26 0.69
C ASP A 38 -10.43 13.68 0.77
N TRP A 39 -11.75 13.79 0.64
CA TRP A 39 -12.47 15.05 0.74
C TRP A 39 -12.29 15.70 2.12
N ASP A 40 -12.19 14.91 3.19
CA ASP A 40 -11.86 15.42 4.53
C ASP A 40 -10.46 16.07 4.59
N TYR A 41 -9.48 15.56 3.83
CA TYR A 41 -8.15 16.16 3.73
C TYR A 41 -8.16 17.45 2.92
N ILE A 42 -8.91 17.48 1.81
CA ILE A 42 -9.06 18.69 0.97
C ILE A 42 -9.77 19.80 1.75
N ARG A 43 -10.78 19.46 2.56
CA ARG A 43 -11.47 20.40 3.45
C ARG A 43 -10.67 20.80 4.69
N GLY A 44 -9.44 20.32 4.85
CA GLY A 44 -8.58 20.66 5.99
C GLY A 44 -9.05 20.10 7.33
N LYS A 45 -9.98 19.13 7.35
CA LYS A 45 -10.47 18.51 8.59
C LYS A 45 -9.44 17.57 9.24
N ARG A 46 -8.41 17.16 8.49
CA ARG A 46 -7.38 16.22 8.93
C ARG A 46 -5.98 16.76 8.63
N LEU A 47 -5.06 16.59 9.58
CA LEU A 47 -3.66 17.02 9.45
C LEU A 47 -2.93 16.23 8.36
N PHE A 48 -2.32 16.93 7.42
CA PHE A 48 -1.50 16.34 6.35
C PHE A 48 -0.15 15.87 6.90
N HIS A 49 0.17 14.59 6.68
CA HIS A 49 1.46 14.01 7.07
C HIS A 49 2.20 13.57 5.81
N TRP A 50 3.52 13.74 5.74
CA TRP A 50 4.35 13.40 4.58
C TRP A 50 4.06 12.04 3.93
N PRO A 51 3.87 10.92 4.68
CA PRO A 51 3.52 9.63 4.09
C PRO A 51 2.22 9.59 3.28
N MET A 52 1.31 10.54 3.50
CA MET A 52 0.04 10.61 2.77
C MET A 52 0.24 11.00 1.30
N ILE A 53 1.35 11.65 0.94
CA ILE A 53 1.67 11.96 -0.46
C ILE A 53 1.76 10.66 -1.26
N PHE A 54 2.49 9.67 -0.75
CA PHE A 54 2.65 8.35 -1.40
C PHE A 54 1.33 7.56 -1.44
N TYR A 55 0.48 7.73 -0.43
CA TYR A 55 -0.87 7.15 -0.41
C TYR A 55 -1.74 7.71 -1.55
N PHE A 56 -1.81 9.05 -1.67
CA PHE A 56 -2.62 9.70 -2.69
C PHE A 56 -2.04 9.43 -4.08
N ALA A 57 -0.72 9.61 -4.25
CA ALA A 57 -0.05 9.36 -5.53
C ALA A 57 -0.33 7.94 -6.05
N ASN A 58 -0.20 6.91 -5.19
CA ASN A 58 -0.46 5.53 -5.58
C ASN A 58 -1.90 5.34 -6.09
N ARG A 59 -2.86 5.92 -5.36
CA ARG A 59 -4.28 5.77 -5.66
C ARG A 59 -4.69 6.48 -6.95
N TYR A 60 -4.19 7.69 -7.19
CA TYR A 60 -4.50 8.42 -8.43
C TYR A 60 -3.77 7.84 -9.63
N LEU A 61 -2.50 7.40 -9.48
CA LEU A 61 -1.75 6.80 -10.57
C LEU A 61 -2.33 5.46 -11.01
N LEU A 62 -2.80 4.61 -10.09
CA LEU A 62 -3.50 3.38 -10.47
C LEU A 62 -4.81 3.68 -11.24
N LEU A 63 -5.57 4.70 -10.81
CA LEU A 63 -6.77 5.11 -11.55
C LEU A 63 -6.44 5.52 -12.97
N PHE A 64 -5.42 6.38 -13.14
CA PHE A 64 -4.98 6.84 -14.46
C PHE A 64 -4.42 5.70 -15.31
N ALA A 65 -3.70 4.74 -14.70
CA ALA A 65 -3.23 3.55 -15.39
C ALA A 65 -4.39 2.72 -15.96
N LEU A 66 -5.41 2.41 -15.13
CA LEU A 66 -6.56 1.61 -15.57
C LEU A 66 -7.39 2.32 -16.64
N VAL A 67 -7.57 3.63 -16.53
CA VAL A 67 -8.25 4.43 -17.57
C VAL A 67 -7.44 4.43 -18.87
N ALA A 68 -6.12 4.61 -18.81
CA ALA A 68 -5.27 4.60 -19.99
C ALA A 68 -5.23 3.22 -20.66
N ILE A 69 -5.24 2.13 -19.88
CA ILE A 69 -5.38 0.76 -20.41
C ILE A 69 -6.73 0.60 -21.12
N ALA A 70 -7.83 1.03 -20.50
CA ALA A 70 -9.14 0.97 -21.14
C ALA A 70 -9.19 1.79 -22.45
N VAL A 71 -8.54 2.96 -22.49
CA VAL A 71 -8.41 3.75 -23.72
C VAL A 71 -7.58 3.01 -24.77
N SER A 72 -6.46 2.38 -24.39
CA SER A 72 -5.62 1.62 -25.33
C SER A 72 -6.36 0.44 -25.97
N LEU A 73 -7.31 -0.16 -25.25
CA LEU A 73 -8.10 -1.30 -25.72
C LEU A 73 -9.26 -0.90 -26.65
N ASN A 74 -9.76 0.34 -26.53
CA ASN A 74 -10.92 0.81 -27.29
C ASN A 74 -10.56 1.75 -28.45
N VAL A 75 -9.28 2.13 -28.60
CA VAL A 75 -8.88 3.08 -29.64
C VAL A 75 -8.84 2.42 -31.01
N THR A 76 -9.72 2.90 -31.90
CA THR A 76 -9.76 2.47 -33.32
C THR A 76 -9.21 3.53 -34.26
N VAL A 77 -9.03 4.76 -33.78
CA VAL A 77 -8.55 5.92 -34.54
C VAL A 77 -7.03 6.10 -34.40
N PRO A 78 -6.35 6.69 -35.39
CA PRO A 78 -4.91 6.93 -35.31
C PRO A 78 -4.60 7.95 -34.20
N ILE A 79 -3.79 7.52 -33.23
CA ILE A 79 -3.29 8.33 -32.11
C ILE A 79 -1.79 8.10 -31.93
N ASN A 80 -1.14 8.95 -31.14
CA ASN A 80 0.25 8.74 -30.73
C ASN A 80 0.36 7.57 -29.74
N CYS A 81 0.43 6.33 -30.25
CA CYS A 81 0.59 5.11 -29.45
C CYS A 81 1.79 5.17 -28.51
N GLN A 82 2.88 5.79 -28.96
CA GLN A 82 4.09 5.99 -28.16
C GLN A 82 3.79 6.72 -26.85
N ALA A 83 3.04 7.83 -26.92
CA ALA A 83 2.71 8.64 -25.75
C ALA A 83 1.76 7.88 -24.81
N LEU A 84 0.78 7.18 -25.38
CA LEU A 84 -0.18 6.38 -24.59
C LEU A 84 0.51 5.25 -23.83
N TYR A 85 1.34 4.45 -24.51
CA TYR A 85 2.06 3.34 -23.88
C TYR A 85 3.11 3.81 -22.89
N THR A 86 3.82 4.91 -23.19
CA THR A 86 4.75 5.52 -22.22
C THR A 86 4.02 5.96 -20.95
N PHE A 87 2.83 6.56 -21.10
CA PHE A 87 2.00 6.96 -19.97
C PHE A 87 1.50 5.76 -19.16
N VAL A 88 1.01 4.70 -19.83
CA VAL A 88 0.57 3.45 -19.19
C VAL A 88 1.72 2.82 -18.41
N GLN A 89 2.91 2.71 -19.02
CA GLN A 89 4.10 2.14 -18.38
C GLN A 89 4.55 2.98 -17.18
N PHE A 90 4.57 4.31 -17.32
CA PHE A 90 4.90 5.20 -16.20
C PHE A 90 3.92 5.04 -15.04
N CYS A 91 2.61 5.13 -15.28
CA CYS A 91 1.61 5.03 -14.22
C CYS A 91 1.57 3.63 -13.60
N GLY A 92 1.72 2.57 -14.39
CA GLY A 92 1.79 1.18 -13.91
C GLY A 92 3.00 0.95 -13.02
N ASN A 93 4.21 1.24 -13.53
CA ASN A 93 5.45 1.07 -12.77
C ASN A 93 5.48 1.96 -11.52
N ALA A 94 4.99 3.20 -11.61
CA ALA A 94 4.89 4.08 -10.45
C ALA A 94 3.91 3.54 -9.40
N THR A 95 2.81 2.91 -9.80
CA THR A 95 1.87 2.27 -8.86
C THR A 95 2.55 1.14 -8.08
N ILE A 96 3.33 0.30 -8.77
CA ILE A 96 4.08 -0.78 -8.12
C ILE A 96 5.09 -0.20 -7.13
N GLY A 97 5.92 0.75 -7.56
CA GLY A 97 6.93 1.40 -6.69
C GLY A 97 6.32 2.12 -5.48
N LEU A 98 5.22 2.84 -5.67
CA LEU A 98 4.51 3.54 -4.58
C LEU A 98 3.81 2.58 -3.63
N THR A 99 3.30 1.45 -4.14
CA THR A 99 2.75 0.38 -3.30
C THR A 99 3.82 -0.17 -2.37
N SER A 100 5.01 -0.53 -2.89
CA SER A 100 6.12 -1.00 -2.05
C SER A 100 6.60 0.06 -1.04
N ILE A 101 6.59 1.36 -1.38
CA ILE A 101 6.86 2.43 -0.41
C ILE A 101 5.79 2.46 0.71
N ASN A 102 4.50 2.40 0.34
CA ASN A 102 3.40 2.42 1.32
C ASN A 102 3.48 1.23 2.29
N LEU A 103 3.91 0.07 1.80
CA LEU A 103 4.18 -1.11 2.60
C LEU A 103 5.39 -0.88 3.52
N SER A 104 6.50 -0.40 2.96
CA SER A 104 7.77 -0.14 3.67
C SER A 104 7.65 0.87 4.82
N ILE A 105 6.92 1.97 4.62
CA ILE A 105 6.75 3.03 5.64
C ILE A 105 6.15 2.45 6.94
N ARG A 106 5.25 1.47 6.84
CA ARG A 106 4.66 0.82 8.01
C ARG A 106 5.68 0.05 8.82
N THR A 107 6.54 -0.68 8.12
CA THR A 107 7.65 -1.40 8.74
C THR A 107 8.61 -0.42 9.40
N MET A 108 8.94 0.70 8.74
CA MET A 108 9.77 1.75 9.35
C MET A 108 9.18 2.28 10.68
N MET A 109 7.85 2.48 10.74
CA MET A 109 7.16 2.89 11.96
C MET A 109 7.18 1.80 13.05
N LEU A 110 7.01 0.52 12.69
CA LEU A 110 7.07 -0.62 13.62
C LEU A 110 8.44 -0.80 14.28
N TRP A 111 9.49 -0.45 13.54
CA TRP A 111 10.88 -0.47 14.02
C TRP A 111 11.28 0.83 14.73
N LEU A 112 10.31 1.69 15.10
CA LEU A 112 10.49 2.92 15.88
C LEU A 112 11.53 3.87 15.30
N GLY A 113 11.70 3.91 13.98
CA GLY A 113 12.65 4.86 13.40
C GLY A 113 14.12 4.46 13.53
N LYS A 114 14.45 3.21 13.91
CA LYS A 114 15.86 2.80 14.04
C LYS A 114 16.59 2.92 12.70
N TRP A 115 17.59 3.80 12.65
CA TRP A 115 18.34 4.15 11.44
C TRP A 115 18.97 2.92 10.74
N TYR A 116 19.38 1.91 11.49
CA TYR A 116 19.94 0.67 10.94
C TYR A 116 18.97 -0.12 10.04
N ILE A 117 17.66 0.05 10.19
CA ILE A 117 16.66 -0.59 9.30
C ILE A 117 16.22 0.38 8.21
N ILE A 118 16.05 1.67 8.56
CA ILE A 118 15.56 2.68 7.62
C ILE A 118 16.58 2.96 6.51
N GLY A 119 17.86 3.13 6.85
CA GLY A 119 18.91 3.45 5.87
C GLY A 119 18.97 2.43 4.73
N PRO A 120 19.14 1.13 5.02
CA PRO A 120 19.14 0.09 4.00
C PRO A 120 17.83 0.02 3.20
N LEU A 121 16.68 0.14 3.87
CA LEU A 121 15.38 0.06 3.21
C LEU A 121 15.17 1.21 2.21
N VAL A 122 15.61 2.42 2.55
CA VAL A 122 15.58 3.58 1.64
C VAL A 122 16.50 3.36 0.44
N VAL A 123 17.70 2.81 0.64
CA VAL A 123 18.63 2.50 -0.47
C VAL A 123 18.01 1.47 -1.44
N ILE A 124 17.38 0.42 -0.91
CA ILE A 124 16.70 -0.59 -1.73
C ILE A 124 15.53 0.05 -2.50
N ILE A 125 14.74 0.91 -1.87
CA ILE A 125 13.65 1.63 -2.55
C ILE A 125 14.19 2.49 -3.70
N ILE A 126 15.28 3.24 -3.51
CA ILE A 126 15.89 4.05 -4.58
C ILE A 126 16.37 3.16 -5.74
N GLY A 127 16.98 2.01 -5.43
CA GLY A 127 17.37 1.01 -6.43
C GLY A 127 16.17 0.49 -7.22
N HIS A 128 15.06 0.19 -6.54
CA HIS A 128 13.82 -0.25 -7.17
C HIS A 128 13.30 0.78 -8.19
N TRP A 129 13.19 2.04 -7.78
CA TRP A 129 12.71 3.12 -8.66
C TRP A 129 13.61 3.34 -9.88
N SER A 130 14.92 3.16 -9.72
CA SER A 130 15.87 3.30 -10.84
C SER A 130 15.60 2.26 -11.94
N ILE A 131 15.33 1.01 -11.56
CA ILE A 131 15.00 -0.06 -12.51
C ILE A 131 13.62 0.19 -13.15
N LEU A 132 12.62 0.55 -12.35
CA LEU A 132 11.27 0.86 -12.83
C LEU A 132 11.25 2.00 -13.85
N LEU A 133 12.02 3.07 -13.61
CA LEU A 133 12.12 4.19 -14.54
C LEU A 133 12.78 3.79 -15.87
N HIS A 134 13.76 2.89 -15.84
CA HIS A 134 14.36 2.35 -17.05
C HIS A 134 13.38 1.46 -17.84
N GLY A 135 12.50 0.73 -17.13
CA GLY A 135 11.46 -0.11 -17.73
C GLY A 135 10.38 0.65 -18.52
N ILE A 136 10.30 1.98 -18.40
CA ILE A 136 9.32 2.81 -19.13
C ILE A 136 9.68 2.93 -20.62
N LEU A 137 10.95 2.74 -20.99
CA LEU A 137 11.42 2.87 -22.36
C LEU A 137 10.87 1.72 -23.22
N THR A 138 9.73 1.97 -23.83
CA THR A 138 9.06 1.07 -24.78
C THR A 138 8.75 1.84 -26.06
N LYS A 139 8.83 1.17 -27.22
CA LYS A 139 8.42 1.75 -28.50
C LYS A 139 7.11 1.10 -28.94
N ALA A 140 6.15 1.93 -29.34
CA ALA A 140 4.85 1.51 -29.84
C ALA A 140 4.49 2.28 -31.11
N ALA A 141 3.95 1.57 -32.10
CA ALA A 141 3.50 2.11 -33.37
C ALA A 141 2.03 1.76 -33.63
N TYR A 142 1.33 2.64 -34.33
CA TYR A 142 -0.03 2.38 -34.79
C TYR A 142 -0.01 1.55 -36.08
N VAL A 143 -0.70 0.41 -36.08
CA VAL A 143 -0.85 -0.46 -37.25
C VAL A 143 -2.31 -0.41 -37.73
N PRO A 144 -2.59 0.00 -38.98
CA PRO A 144 -3.94 0.03 -39.52
C PRO A 144 -4.61 -1.35 -39.42
N GLY A 145 -5.83 -1.39 -38.88
CA GLY A 145 -6.60 -2.63 -38.70
C GLY A 145 -6.25 -3.47 -37.45
N ARG A 146 -5.15 -3.17 -36.74
CA ARG A 146 -4.79 -3.82 -35.46
C ARG A 146 -4.69 -2.86 -34.27
N GLY A 147 -4.66 -1.55 -34.50
CA GLY A 147 -4.55 -0.54 -33.44
C GLY A 147 -3.10 -0.31 -33.00
N CYS A 148 -2.91 0.11 -31.76
CA CYS A 148 -1.57 0.35 -31.20
C CYS A 148 -0.90 -0.97 -30.80
N VAL A 149 0.31 -1.20 -31.32
CA VAL A 149 1.10 -2.41 -31.02
C VAL A 149 2.49 -2.01 -30.52
N VAL A 150 3.00 -2.76 -29.53
CA VAL A 150 4.36 -2.59 -29.01
C VAL A 150 5.34 -3.17 -30.02
N THR A 151 6.25 -2.35 -30.55
CA THR A 151 7.24 -2.75 -31.56
C THR A 151 8.57 -3.14 -30.94
N GLU A 152 8.93 -2.54 -29.80
CA GLU A 152 10.19 -2.81 -29.11
C GLU A 152 10.00 -2.61 -27.61
N SER A 153 10.34 -3.61 -26.81
CA SER A 153 10.30 -3.52 -25.34
C SER A 153 11.42 -4.34 -24.73
N SER A 154 12.05 -3.79 -23.69
CA SER A 154 13.05 -4.50 -22.90
C SER A 154 12.37 -5.40 -21.86
N VAL A 155 11.77 -6.51 -22.32
CA VAL A 155 11.22 -7.58 -21.47
C VAL A 155 12.12 -7.94 -20.28
N PRO A 156 13.46 -8.12 -20.42
CA PRO A 156 14.32 -8.43 -19.27
C PRO A 156 14.36 -7.32 -18.22
N MET A 157 14.23 -6.05 -18.62
CA MET A 157 14.23 -4.93 -17.66
C MET A 157 12.92 -4.86 -16.88
N ILE A 158 11.80 -5.11 -17.58
CA ILE A 158 10.47 -5.22 -16.96
C ILE A 158 10.46 -6.37 -15.96
N ALA A 159 10.95 -7.55 -16.37
CA ALA A 159 11.08 -8.71 -15.50
C ALA A 159 11.97 -8.44 -14.29
N ALA A 160 13.12 -7.78 -14.48
CA ALA A 160 14.01 -7.38 -13.38
C ALA A 160 13.30 -6.45 -12.38
N GLY A 161 12.48 -5.50 -12.87
CA GLY A 161 11.66 -4.63 -12.03
C GLY A 161 10.69 -5.41 -11.14
N PHE A 162 9.96 -6.37 -11.71
CA PHE A 162 9.01 -7.21 -10.96
C PHE A 162 9.68 -8.12 -9.94
N VAL A 163 10.78 -8.77 -10.31
CA VAL A 163 11.58 -9.58 -9.39
C VAL A 163 12.10 -8.72 -8.23
N TYR A 164 12.55 -7.50 -8.53
CA TYR A 164 13.00 -6.56 -7.50
C TYR A 164 11.86 -6.17 -6.54
N ALA A 165 10.68 -5.85 -7.08
CA ALA A 165 9.49 -5.53 -6.29
C ALA A 165 9.13 -6.67 -5.33
N MET A 166 9.10 -7.91 -5.84
CA MET A 166 8.81 -9.10 -5.05
C MET A 166 9.82 -9.32 -3.93
N ILE A 167 11.12 -9.14 -4.19
CA ILE A 167 12.17 -9.25 -3.17
C ILE A 167 12.03 -8.15 -2.11
N LEU A 168 11.78 -6.91 -2.52
CA LEU A 168 11.57 -5.79 -1.59
C LEU A 168 10.36 -6.06 -0.69
N ASP A 169 9.23 -6.48 -1.25
CA ASP A 169 8.02 -6.78 -0.49
C ASP A 169 8.24 -7.96 0.47
N PHE A 170 9.02 -8.97 0.06
CA PHE A 170 9.42 -10.08 0.92
C PHE A 170 10.28 -9.62 2.11
N ILE A 171 11.28 -8.76 1.87
CA ILE A 171 12.12 -8.19 2.93
C ILE A 171 11.25 -7.41 3.93
N VAL A 172 10.35 -6.57 3.43
CA VAL A 172 9.42 -5.77 4.24
C VAL A 172 8.49 -6.67 5.06
N LEU A 173 7.95 -7.73 4.45
CA LEU A 173 7.13 -8.73 5.10
C LEU A 173 7.88 -9.45 6.23
N VAL A 174 9.10 -9.92 5.97
CA VAL A 174 9.94 -10.61 6.97
C VAL A 174 10.30 -9.66 8.12
N LEU A 175 10.72 -8.43 7.84
CA LEU A 175 11.02 -7.43 8.87
C LEU A 175 9.78 -7.10 9.71
N THR A 176 8.61 -7.04 9.10
CA THR A 176 7.34 -6.83 9.80
C THR A 176 6.99 -8.02 10.69
N GLY A 177 7.12 -9.24 10.17
CA GLY A 177 6.87 -10.49 10.89
C GLY A 177 7.79 -10.69 12.09
N ILE A 178 9.11 -10.48 11.92
CA ILE A 178 10.09 -10.60 13.01
C ILE A 178 9.76 -9.65 14.15
N ARG A 179 9.45 -8.39 13.84
CA ARG A 179 9.13 -7.38 14.86
C ARG A 179 7.86 -7.72 15.63
N LEU A 180 6.90 -8.35 14.97
CA LEU A 180 5.63 -8.76 15.57
C LEU A 180 5.75 -10.04 16.42
N ALA A 181 6.59 -10.99 15.97
CA ALA A 181 6.86 -12.25 16.66
C ALA A 181 7.76 -12.06 17.89
N PHE A 182 8.78 -11.20 17.80
CA PHE A 182 9.74 -10.93 18.87
C PHE A 182 9.66 -9.46 19.33
N PRO A 183 8.69 -9.11 20.18
CA PRO A 183 8.63 -7.79 20.78
C PRO A 183 9.81 -7.59 21.75
N VAL A 184 10.88 -6.94 21.28
CA VAL A 184 12.04 -6.63 22.10
C VAL A 184 11.69 -5.54 23.13
N GLY A 185 11.62 -5.95 24.39
CA GLY A 185 11.50 -5.07 25.56
C GLY A 185 10.13 -5.15 26.23
N GLY A 186 10.07 -5.76 27.41
CA GLY A 186 8.93 -5.80 28.32
C GLY A 186 8.56 -4.44 28.93
N ARG A 187 8.58 -3.36 28.13
CA ARG A 187 7.95 -2.11 28.54
C ARG A 187 6.46 -2.25 28.27
N SER A 188 5.72 -2.46 29.35
CA SER A 188 4.30 -2.15 29.48
C SER A 188 4.04 -0.75 28.89
N MET A 189 3.81 -0.71 27.59
CA MET A 189 3.12 0.39 26.95
C MET A 189 1.68 -0.10 27.00
N GLY A 190 0.84 0.55 27.83
CA GLY A 190 -0.52 0.08 28.18
C GLY A 190 -1.44 -0.17 26.97
N GLN A 191 -2.74 -0.40 27.18
CA GLN A 191 -3.79 -0.73 26.19
C GLN A 191 -3.56 -0.29 24.71
N LYS A 192 -2.96 0.88 24.46
CA LYS A 192 -2.49 1.36 23.14
C LYS A 192 -1.52 0.42 22.39
N ALA A 193 -0.62 -0.30 23.07
CA ALA A 193 0.34 -1.19 22.41
C ALA A 193 -0.25 -2.56 22.05
N THR A 194 -1.20 -3.04 22.85
CA THR A 194 -1.99 -4.24 22.50
C THR A 194 -2.85 -3.97 21.28
N LEU A 195 -3.48 -2.78 21.22
CA LEU A 195 -4.29 -2.36 20.07
C LEU A 195 -3.45 -2.19 18.80
N SER A 196 -2.28 -1.51 18.89
CA SER A 196 -1.39 -1.37 17.74
C SER A 196 -0.89 -2.74 17.27
N ARG A 197 -0.48 -3.62 18.19
CA ARG A 197 -0.09 -5.00 17.88
C ARG A 197 -1.19 -5.75 17.13
N LEU A 198 -2.45 -5.68 17.59
CA LEU A 198 -3.58 -6.34 16.94
C LEU A 198 -3.79 -5.82 15.50
N ILE A 199 -3.74 -4.50 15.31
CA ILE A 199 -3.89 -3.86 13.98
C ILE A 199 -2.75 -4.25 13.04
N PHE A 200 -1.52 -4.40 13.56
CA PHE A 200 -0.36 -4.81 12.76
C PHE A 200 -0.32 -6.33 12.52
N THR A 201 -0.88 -7.15 13.40
CA THR A 201 -1.12 -8.59 13.16
C THR A 201 -2.15 -8.79 12.06
N ASP A 202 -3.29 -8.08 12.11
CA ASP A 202 -4.26 -8.05 11.01
C ASP A 202 -3.59 -7.56 9.71
N GLY A 203 -2.70 -6.56 9.84
CA GLY A 203 -1.87 -6.03 8.76
C GLY A 203 -0.96 -7.05 8.08
N LEU A 204 -0.50 -8.09 8.78
CA LEU A 204 0.42 -9.09 8.24
C LEU A 204 -0.25 -9.97 7.18
N ILE A 205 -1.51 -10.35 7.37
CA ILE A 205 -2.27 -11.12 6.37
C ILE A 205 -2.38 -10.32 5.07
N TYR A 206 -2.62 -9.02 5.19
CA TYR A 206 -2.67 -8.11 4.05
C TYR A 206 -1.32 -7.98 3.32
N PHE A 207 -0.20 -7.96 4.05
CA PHE A 207 1.14 -8.02 3.44
C PHE A 207 1.39 -9.34 2.73
N MET A 208 0.97 -10.47 3.32
CA MET A 208 1.07 -11.79 2.68
C MET A 208 0.29 -11.84 1.38
N ILE A 209 -0.96 -11.36 1.37
CA ILE A 209 -1.78 -11.34 0.14
C ILE A 209 -1.11 -10.51 -0.96
N ALA A 210 -0.58 -9.33 -0.62
CA ALA A 210 0.14 -8.48 -1.58
C ALA A 210 1.39 -9.19 -2.15
N PHE A 211 2.16 -9.84 -1.28
CA PHE A 211 3.32 -10.64 -1.68
C PHE A 211 2.95 -11.80 -2.61
N LEU A 212 1.91 -12.57 -2.28
CA LEU A 212 1.44 -13.68 -3.13
C LEU A 212 0.96 -13.16 -4.50
N ALA A 213 0.25 -12.03 -4.52
CA ALA A 213 -0.20 -11.42 -5.77
C ALA A 213 0.97 -11.00 -6.65
N ASN A 214 1.99 -10.34 -6.07
CA ASN A 214 3.20 -9.93 -6.79
C ASN A 214 4.06 -11.12 -7.22
N LEU A 215 4.07 -12.21 -6.45
CA LEU A 215 4.71 -13.47 -6.85
C LEU A 215 4.05 -14.08 -8.08
N ILE A 216 2.72 -14.13 -8.12
CA ILE A 216 1.98 -14.63 -9.29
C ILE A 216 2.29 -13.75 -10.50
N ALA A 217 2.21 -12.42 -10.38
CA ALA A 217 2.55 -11.50 -11.47
C ALA A 217 3.98 -11.73 -12.00
N THR A 218 4.95 -11.89 -11.09
CA THR A 218 6.35 -12.15 -11.46
C THR A 218 6.51 -13.46 -12.25
N ILE A 219 5.81 -14.52 -11.86
CA ILE A 219 5.86 -15.81 -12.58
C ILE A 219 5.35 -15.64 -14.03
N PHE A 220 4.23 -14.92 -14.23
CA PHE A 220 3.68 -14.69 -15.56
C PHE A 220 4.60 -13.83 -16.44
N VAL A 221 5.30 -12.85 -15.85
CA VAL A 221 6.30 -12.06 -16.57
C VAL A 221 7.51 -12.90 -16.96
N LEU A 222 8.01 -13.77 -16.07
CA LEU A 222 9.17 -14.62 -16.35
C LEU A 222 8.90 -15.73 -17.37
N LEU A 223 7.65 -16.18 -17.51
CA LEU A 223 7.28 -17.20 -18.48
C LEU A 223 7.25 -16.68 -19.93
N ASP A 224 7.26 -15.35 -20.16
CA ASP A 224 7.35 -14.68 -21.47
C ASP A 224 6.52 -15.33 -22.59
N LEU A 225 5.26 -15.69 -22.29
CA LEU A 225 4.39 -16.39 -23.24
C LEU A 225 3.89 -15.46 -24.36
N ASN A 226 3.53 -14.22 -24.00
CA ASN A 226 3.04 -13.14 -24.88
C ASN A 226 3.00 -11.81 -24.07
N PRO A 227 3.36 -10.65 -24.65
CA PRO A 227 3.26 -9.33 -23.99
C PRO A 227 1.96 -9.06 -23.21
N ILE A 228 0.80 -9.50 -23.71
CA ILE A 228 -0.50 -9.29 -23.04
C ILE A 228 -0.63 -10.21 -21.82
N MET A 229 -0.24 -11.47 -21.96
CA MET A 229 -0.32 -12.49 -20.91
C MET A 229 0.71 -12.27 -19.80
N SER A 230 1.83 -11.62 -20.08
CA SER A 230 2.79 -11.22 -19.05
C SER A 230 2.25 -10.12 -18.14
N VAL A 231 1.34 -9.27 -18.65
CA VAL A 231 0.77 -8.13 -17.88
C VAL A 231 -0.61 -8.46 -17.28
N ILE A 232 -1.28 -9.53 -17.74
CA ILE A 232 -2.64 -9.87 -17.28
C ILE A 232 -2.74 -10.12 -15.78
N ALA A 233 -1.70 -10.71 -15.17
CA ALA A 233 -1.66 -11.00 -13.74
C ALA A 233 -1.15 -9.81 -12.91
N ASP A 234 -0.42 -8.89 -13.54
CA ASP A 234 0.10 -7.71 -12.88
C ASP A 234 -1.01 -6.70 -12.53
N VAL A 235 -1.89 -6.37 -13.48
CA VAL A 235 -2.95 -5.39 -13.23
C VAL A 235 -3.85 -5.78 -12.02
N PRO A 236 -4.36 -7.02 -11.92
CA PRO A 236 -5.07 -7.49 -10.73
C PRO A 236 -4.22 -7.47 -9.46
N ALA A 237 -2.93 -7.84 -9.55
CA ALA A 237 -2.03 -7.86 -8.40
C ALA A 237 -1.77 -6.45 -7.86
N ALA A 238 -1.41 -5.51 -8.73
CA ALA A 238 -1.23 -4.10 -8.39
C ALA A 238 -2.51 -3.49 -7.82
N LEU A 239 -3.67 -3.82 -8.39
CA LEU A 239 -4.97 -3.39 -7.90
C LEU A 239 -5.25 -3.93 -6.50
N ALA A 240 -5.14 -5.25 -6.28
CA ALA A 240 -5.35 -5.87 -4.98
C ALA A 240 -4.40 -5.31 -3.91
N SER A 241 -3.11 -5.25 -4.22
CA SER A 241 -2.06 -4.70 -3.34
C SER A 241 -2.31 -3.24 -3.00
N THR A 242 -2.74 -2.42 -3.98
CA THR A 242 -3.07 -1.01 -3.74
C THR A 242 -4.33 -0.85 -2.89
N ILE A 243 -5.40 -1.60 -3.16
CA ILE A 243 -6.62 -1.57 -2.35
C ILE A 243 -6.30 -1.94 -0.91
N VAL A 244 -5.57 -3.03 -0.72
CA VAL A 244 -5.16 -3.51 0.60
C VAL A 244 -4.27 -2.49 1.33
N ALA A 245 -3.25 -1.97 0.65
CA ALA A 245 -2.38 -0.93 1.20
C ALA A 245 -3.21 0.30 1.60
N THR A 246 -4.06 0.81 0.72
CA THR A 246 -4.85 2.02 1.01
C THR A 246 -5.93 1.81 2.08
N ARG A 247 -6.59 0.64 2.14
CA ARG A 247 -7.57 0.27 3.19
C ARG A 247 -6.92 0.30 4.57
N VAL A 248 -5.73 -0.29 4.69
CA VAL A 248 -5.03 -0.35 5.99
C VAL A 248 -4.53 1.03 6.42
N VAL A 249 -4.09 1.91 5.49
CA VAL A 249 -3.70 3.30 5.84
C VAL A 249 -4.92 4.05 6.40
N ARG A 250 -6.07 3.94 5.74
CA ARG A 250 -7.33 4.56 6.17
C ARG A 250 -7.78 4.05 7.53
N ARG A 251 -7.74 2.72 7.76
CA ARG A 251 -8.08 2.09 9.03
C ARG A 251 -7.21 2.65 10.16
N LEU A 252 -5.89 2.71 9.95
CA LEU A 252 -4.94 3.31 10.91
C LEU A 252 -5.25 4.77 11.24
N LYS A 253 -5.54 5.59 10.22
CA LYS A 253 -5.86 7.01 10.41
C LYS A 253 -7.19 7.25 11.12
N ASN A 254 -8.22 6.46 10.79
CA ASN A 254 -9.52 6.56 11.46
C ASN A 254 -9.42 6.18 12.94
N PHE A 255 -8.65 5.14 13.28
CA PHE A 255 -8.38 4.79 14.68
C PHE A 255 -7.62 5.89 15.43
N SER A 256 -6.63 6.51 14.80
CA SER A 256 -5.90 7.63 15.41
C SER A 256 -6.81 8.85 15.66
N SER A 257 -7.75 9.12 14.75
CA SER A 257 -8.72 10.21 14.90
C SER A 257 -9.70 9.93 16.05
N GLN A 258 -10.27 8.73 16.10
CA GLN A 258 -11.17 8.32 17.19
C GLN A 258 -10.48 8.32 18.55
N GLY A 259 -9.22 7.86 18.62
CA GLY A 259 -8.44 7.92 19.85
C GLY A 259 -8.18 9.36 20.33
N MET A 260 -8.09 10.31 19.40
CA MET A 260 -7.94 11.73 19.72
C MET A 260 -9.27 12.36 20.15
N GLU A 261 -10.37 12.00 19.49
CA GLU A 261 -11.73 12.42 19.88
C GLU A 261 -12.11 11.91 21.28
N VAL A 262 -11.89 10.64 21.58
CA VAL A 262 -12.16 10.08 22.93
C VAL A 262 -11.29 10.73 23.99
N PHE A 263 -10.04 11.08 23.68
CA PHE A 263 -9.17 11.80 24.61
C PHE A 263 -9.64 13.24 24.83
N VAL A 264 -10.06 13.94 23.78
CA VAL A 264 -10.64 15.29 23.87
C VAL A 264 -11.97 15.27 24.64
N THR A 265 -12.82 14.26 24.43
CA THR A 265 -14.06 14.08 25.21
C THR A 265 -13.74 13.80 26.68
N ALA A 266 -12.77 12.93 26.98
CA ALA A 266 -12.35 12.65 28.35
C ALA A 266 -11.72 13.88 29.05
N LEU A 267 -11.00 14.74 28.30
CA LEU A 267 -10.49 16.01 28.81
C LEU A 267 -11.60 17.04 29.03
N ASN A 268 -12.61 17.07 28.16
CA ASN A 268 -13.79 17.93 28.32
C ASN A 268 -14.74 17.44 29.43
N GLU A 269 -14.62 16.18 29.88
CA GLU A 269 -15.40 15.59 30.97
C GLU A 269 -14.74 15.61 32.37
N GLY A 270 -13.59 16.25 32.55
CA GLY A 270 -13.00 16.40 33.90
C GLY A 270 -13.80 17.34 34.82
N PRO A 271 -13.77 17.20 36.17
CA PRO A 271 -13.76 16.02 37.01
C PRO A 271 -15.10 15.95 37.78
N ARG A 272 -16.18 15.39 37.22
CA ARG A 272 -17.45 15.22 37.98
C ARG A 272 -17.59 13.86 38.69
N LEU A 273 -16.65 12.94 38.46
CA LEU A 273 -16.69 11.60 39.06
C LEU A 273 -15.69 11.36 40.20
N PHE A 274 -14.73 12.27 40.42
CA PHE A 274 -13.77 12.15 41.54
C PHE A 274 -14.17 12.95 42.80
N SER A 275 -15.35 13.58 42.83
CA SER A 275 -15.80 14.38 44.00
C SER A 275 -16.89 13.71 44.85
N ARG A 276 -17.31 12.47 44.56
CA ARG A 276 -18.40 11.80 45.31
C ARG A 276 -17.94 10.68 46.24
N GLU A 277 -16.65 10.31 46.24
CA GLU A 277 -16.15 9.18 47.04
C GLU A 277 -15.05 9.56 48.04
N GLU A 278 -15.00 10.81 48.48
CA GLU A 278 -14.02 11.28 49.48
C GLU A 278 -14.64 12.07 50.65
N ARG A 279 -15.95 11.89 50.93
CA ARG A 279 -16.62 12.58 52.07
C ARG A 279 -17.29 11.68 53.08
N ILE A 280 -16.87 10.42 53.20
CA ILE A 280 -17.35 9.57 54.31
C ILE A 280 -16.15 8.86 54.95
N LEU A 281 -15.78 9.37 56.12
CA LEU A 281 -15.02 8.73 57.21
C LEU A 281 -13.48 8.61 57.07
N SER A 282 -12.80 9.66 57.54
CA SER A 282 -11.70 9.48 58.51
C SER A 282 -12.30 9.67 59.93
N PRO A 283 -11.72 9.14 61.04
CA PRO A 283 -10.29 9.21 61.36
C PRO A 283 -9.63 7.91 61.88
N LEU A 284 -8.36 7.75 61.49
CA LEU A 284 -7.17 7.21 62.19
C LEU A 284 -7.35 6.45 63.53
N PRO A 285 -6.49 5.45 63.78
CA PRO A 285 -5.34 5.71 64.66
C PRO A 285 -3.97 5.30 64.10
N ARG A 286 -3.00 6.16 64.38
CA ARG A 286 -1.55 6.04 64.12
C ARG A 286 -0.94 5.06 65.13
N TRP A 287 -0.27 4.03 64.64
CA TRP A 287 0.72 3.26 65.39
C TRP A 287 2.07 3.43 64.70
N PHE A 288 3.13 3.56 65.52
CA PHE A 288 4.56 3.71 65.21
C PHE A 288 5.12 5.11 64.94
N SER A 289 5.64 5.73 66.00
CA SER A 289 6.95 6.41 65.98
C SER A 289 7.56 6.38 67.39
N GLY A 290 8.78 5.82 67.51
CA GLY A 290 9.58 5.69 68.74
C GLY A 290 9.82 7.03 69.43
N ILE A 291 9.89 7.07 70.77
CA ILE A 291 11.09 6.78 71.59
C ILE A 291 12.32 7.54 71.07
N GLU A 292 12.49 8.77 71.56
CA GLU A 292 13.78 9.34 72.01
C GLU A 292 13.59 10.78 72.51
N ARG A 293 13.55 10.94 73.84
CA ARG A 293 14.14 12.06 74.62
C ARG A 293 13.60 12.05 76.03
N VAL A 294 14.41 11.57 76.98
CA VAL A 294 14.47 12.12 78.34
C VAL A 294 15.94 12.03 78.78
N THR A 295 16.41 13.17 79.30
CA THR A 295 17.65 13.47 80.06
C THR A 295 18.53 12.31 80.50
#